data_AF-A0A2H0VQB5-F1
#
_entry.id   AF-A0A2H0VQB5-F1
#
_cell.length_a   1.000
_cell.length_b   1.000
_cell.length_c   1.000
_cell.angle_alpha   90.00
_cell.angle_beta   90.00
_cell.angle_gamma   90.00
#
_symmetry.space_group_name_H-M   'P 1'
#
loop_
_entity.id
_entity.type
_entity.pdbx_description
1 polymer ?
#
loop_
_entity_poly.entity_id
_entity_poly.type
_entity_poly.pdbx_seq_one_letter_code
_entity_poly.pdbx_strand_id
1 'polypeptide(L)' 'GKGIGREVARQLFTQFPGKWEVMQIPENTAAINFWEKVIKEYTGGNYKKTSKVVQEPNPHPMVVMTFLSTPE' A
#
# COMPACT_ATOMS: atom_id res chain seq x y z
N GLY A 1 15.66 -3.96 -8.76
CA GLY A 1 15.12 -2.82 -9.54
C GLY A 1 15.83 -1.52 -9.15
N LYS A 2 15.74 -0.46 -9.95
CA LYS A 2 16.45 0.83 -9.74
C LYS A 2 15.85 1.75 -8.65
N GLY A 3 14.94 1.24 -7.81
CA GLY A 3 14.33 2.01 -6.71
C GLY A 3 13.27 3.06 -7.10
N ILE A 4 13.08 3.33 -8.39
CA ILE A 4 12.20 4.40 -8.90
C ILE A 4 10.75 4.28 -8.37
N GLY A 5 10.16 3.08 -8.41
CA GLY A 5 8.77 2.89 -7.96
C GLY A 5 8.56 3.25 -6.48
N ARG A 6 9.55 2.97 -5.62
CA ARG A 6 9.50 3.37 -4.21
C ARG A 6 9.52 4.88 -4.06
N GLU A 7 10.38 5.56 -4.82
CA GLU A 7 10.53 7.00 -4.72
C GLU A 7 9.28 7.73 -5.22
N VAL A 8 8.71 7.30 -6.34
CA VAL A 8 7.44 7.86 -6.85
C VAL A 8 6.30 7.64 -5.85
N ALA A 9 6.17 6.44 -5.27
CA ALA A 9 5.14 6.18 -4.26
C ALA A 9 5.28 7.10 -3.04
N ARG A 10 6.51 7.26 -2.54
CA ARG A 10 6.81 8.17 -1.42
C ARG A 10 6.40 9.60 -1.72
N GLN A 11 6.74 10.10 -2.91
CA GLN A 11 6.39 11.45 -3.35
C GLN A 11 4.87 11.63 -3.45
N LEU A 12 4.14 10.65 -4.00
CA LEU A 12 2.68 10.70 -4.08
C LEU A 12 2.02 10.75 -2.69
N PHE A 13 2.48 9.92 -1.75
CA PHE A 13 1.93 9.93 -0.39
C PHE A 13 2.15 11.28 0.30
N THR A 14 3.33 11.89 0.16
CA THR A 14 3.64 13.21 0.73
C THR A 14 2.87 14.33 0.02
N GLN A 15 2.75 14.27 -1.31
CA GLN A 15 2.07 15.30 -2.09
C GLN A 15 0.56 15.32 -1.84
N PHE A 16 -0.04 14.15 -1.59
CA PHE A 16 -1.48 14.02 -1.33
C PHE A 16 -1.71 13.41 0.07
N PRO A 17 -1.69 14.25 1.13
CA PRO A 17 -1.93 13.78 2.49
C PRO A 17 -3.38 13.30 2.66
N GLY A 18 -3.58 12.37 3.58
CA GLY A 18 -4.88 11.75 3.86
C GLY A 18 -4.78 10.26 4.15
N LYS A 19 -5.94 9.60 4.23
CA LYS A 19 -6.00 8.14 4.40
C LYS A 19 -5.72 7.46 3.07
N TRP A 20 -4.70 6.64 3.04
CA TRP A 20 -4.35 5.82 1.90
C TRP A 20 -4.78 4.37 2.10
N GLU A 21 -5.20 3.75 1.01
CA GLU A 21 -5.51 2.33 0.93
C GLU A 21 -4.83 1.74 -0.31
N VAL A 22 -3.97 0.75 -0.12
CA VAL A 22 -3.28 0.06 -1.22
C VAL A 22 -3.70 -1.41 -1.19
N MET A 23 -4.35 -1.88 -2.26
CA MET A 23 -4.87 -3.24 -2.37
C MET A 23 -4.02 -4.10 -3.31
N GLN A 24 -3.80 -5.36 -2.95
CA GLN A 24 -3.08 -6.35 -3.76
C GLN A 24 -3.85 -7.67 -3.80
N ILE A 25 -3.77 -8.37 -4.93
CA ILE A 25 -4.26 -9.74 -5.07
C ILE A 25 -3.34 -10.67 -4.23
N PRO A 26 -3.87 -11.57 -3.38
CA PRO A 26 -3.07 -12.40 -2.45
C PRO A 26 -1.99 -13.24 -3.13
N GLU A 27 -2.24 -13.71 -4.35
CA GLU A 27 -1.33 -14.51 -5.16
C GLU A 27 -0.09 -13.70 -5.60
N ASN A 28 -0.18 -12.37 -5.66
CA ASN A 28 0.92 -11.50 -6.06
C ASN A 28 1.84 -11.16 -4.88
N THR A 29 2.55 -12.18 -4.40
CA THR A 29 3.50 -12.07 -3.27
C THR A 29 4.59 -11.03 -3.52
N ALA A 30 5.02 -10.86 -4.78
CA ALA A 30 6.00 -9.84 -5.15
C ALA A 30 5.47 -8.40 -4.93
N ALA A 31 4.21 -8.13 -5.32
CA ALA A 31 3.58 -6.83 -5.07
C ALA A 31 3.34 -6.59 -3.58
N ILE A 32 2.91 -7.60 -2.83
CA ILE A 32 2.72 -7.50 -1.37
C ILE A 32 4.04 -7.13 -0.69
N ASN A 33 5.13 -7.84 -1.00
CA ASN A 33 6.44 -7.56 -0.43
C ASN A 33 6.96 -6.17 -0.81
N PHE A 34 6.70 -5.73 -2.06
CA PHE A 34 7.05 -4.39 -2.51
C PHE A 34 6.31 -3.32 -1.69
N TRP A 35 4.97 -3.39 -1.63
CA TRP A 35 4.17 -2.39 -0.93
C TRP A 35 4.39 -2.40 0.58
N GLU A 36 4.59 -3.58 1.18
CA GLU A 36 4.90 -3.69 2.60
C GLU A 36 6.19 -2.95 2.94
N LYS A 37 7.25 -3.13 2.12
CA LYS A 37 8.51 -2.42 2.31
C LYS A 37 8.35 -0.91 2.14
N VAL A 38 7.69 -0.46 1.06
CA VAL A 38 7.50 0.96 0.76
C VAL A 38 6.69 1.65 1.86
N ILE A 39 5.56 1.08 2.26
CA ILE A 39 4.66 1.67 3.25
C ILE A 39 5.28 1.62 4.66
N LYS A 40 5.97 0.53 5.01
CA LYS A 40 6.68 0.44 6.29
C LYS A 40 7.78 1.49 6.39
N GLU A 41 8.58 1.69 5.35
CA GLU A 41 9.62 2.72 5.30
C GLU A 41 9.00 4.13 5.38
N TYR A 42 7.91 4.38 4.66
CA TYR A 42 7.24 5.69 4.63
C TYR A 42 6.59 6.07 5.97
N THR A 43 5.94 5.11 6.63
CA THR A 43 5.13 5.37 7.85
C THR A 43 5.88 5.11 9.15
N GLY A 44 7.16 4.70 9.08
CA GLY A 44 7.89 4.20 10.25
C GLY A 44 7.25 2.95 10.88
N GLY A 45 6.51 2.17 10.08
CA GLY A 45 5.76 1.00 10.53
C GLY A 45 4.32 1.28 10.97
N ASN A 46 3.85 2.53 10.93
CA ASN A 46 2.48 2.91 11.31
C ASN A 46 1.47 2.69 10.17
N TYR A 47 1.17 1.43 9.88
CA TYR A 47 0.15 1.02 8.92
C TYR A 47 -0.58 -0.23 9.42
N LYS A 48 -1.74 -0.53 8.83
CA LYS A 48 -2.47 -1.79 9.05
C LYS A 48 -2.47 -2.61 7.79
N LYS A 49 -2.29 -3.93 7.92
CA LYS A 49 -2.44 -4.91 6.85
C LYS A 49 -3.63 -5.81 7.18
N THR A 50 -4.59 -5.91 6.28
CA THR A 50 -5.85 -6.67 6.47
C THR A 50 -6.19 -7.46 5.20
N SER A 51 -7.15 -8.38 5.29
CA SER A 51 -7.78 -9.00 4.12
C SER A 51 -9.20 -8.44 3.98
N LYS A 52 -9.57 -8.02 2.77
CA LYS A 52 -10.94 -7.60 2.44
C LYS A 52 -11.43 -8.34 1.20
N VAL A 53 -12.70 -8.73 1.16
CA VAL A 53 -13.34 -9.28 -0.04
C VAL A 53 -13.93 -8.12 -0.84
N VAL A 54 -13.46 -7.95 -2.09
CA VAL A 54 -14.03 -6.99 -3.05
C VAL A 54 -15.04 -7.74 -3.91
N GLN A 55 -16.22 -7.16 -4.15
CA GLN A 55 -17.38 -7.89 -4.70
C GLN A 55 -17.50 -7.91 -6.25
N GLU A 56 -16.56 -7.37 -7.02
CA GLU A 56 -16.82 -6.97 -8.44
C GLU A 56 -15.84 -7.54 -9.48
N PRO A 57 -16.32 -8.10 -10.61
CA PRO A 57 -17.63 -8.75 -10.83
C PRO A 57 -17.75 -10.12 -10.13
N ASN A 58 -16.65 -10.61 -9.53
CA ASN A 58 -16.61 -11.82 -8.74
C ASN A 58 -15.96 -11.52 -7.38
N PRO A 59 -16.51 -12.02 -6.26
CA PRO A 59 -15.88 -11.85 -4.96
C PRO A 59 -14.47 -12.43 -4.94
N HIS A 60 -13.48 -11.61 -4.61
CA HIS A 60 -12.12 -12.07 -4.41
C HIS A 60 -11.44 -11.38 -3.22
N PRO A 61 -10.62 -12.11 -2.44
CA PRO A 61 -9.85 -11.51 -1.37
C PRO A 61 -8.80 -10.55 -1.93
N MET A 62 -8.51 -9.50 -1.17
CA MET A 62 -7.43 -8.56 -1.41
C MET A 62 -6.68 -8.34 -0.10
N VAL A 63 -5.35 -8.31 -0.17
CA VAL A 63 -4.52 -7.79 0.91
C VAL A 63 -4.57 -6.29 0.83
N VAL A 64 -4.94 -5.65 1.94
CA VAL A 64 -5.18 -4.22 2.01
C VAL A 64 -4.27 -3.60 3.06
N MET A 65 -3.45 -2.64 2.64
CA MET A 65 -2.60 -1.84 3.52
C MET A 65 -3.17 -0.44 3.64
N THR A 66 -3.45 -0.01 4.88
CA THR A 66 -4.01 1.32 5.17
C THR A 66 -3.10 2.10 6.09
N PHE A 67 -2.91 3.38 5.82
CA PHE A 67 -2.16 4.30 6.68
C PHE A 67 -2.66 5.73 6.52
N LEU A 68 -2.29 6.60 7.47
CA LEU A 68 -2.50 8.03 7.37
C LEU A 68 -1.20 8.67 6.88
N SER A 69 -1.28 9.39 5.76
CA SER A 69 -0.24 10.32 5.34
C SER A 69 -0.55 11.70 5.89
N THR A 70 0.40 12.31 6.57
CA THR A 70 0.35 13.70 7.04
C THR A 70 1.40 14.50 6.29
N PRO A 71 1.12 15.76 5.91
CA PRO A 71 2.19 16.66 5.52
C PRO A 71 3.11 16.85 6.75
N GLU A 72 4.42 16.87 6.51
CA GLU A 72 5.39 17.30 7.54
C GLU A 72 5.15 18.76 7.95
#